data_AF-A0AA39CVX9-F1
#
_entry.id   AF-A0AA39CVX9-F1
#
_cell.length_a   1.000
_cell.length_b   1.000
_cell.length_c   1.000
_cell.angle_alpha   90.00
_cell.angle_beta   90.00
_cell.angle_gamma   90.00
#
_symmetry.space_group_name_H-M   'P 1'
#
loop_
_entity.id
_entity.type
_entity.pdbx_description
1 polymer ?
#
loop_
_entity_poly.entity_id
_entity_poly.type
_entity_poly.pdbx_seq_one_letter_code
_entity_poly.pdbx_strand_id
1 'polypeptide(L)'
;MEPTTPPTPLSHRFTLELEFVLCLSNPLYLQYLAVNYPHLLNKPAASHNNADLENSDAARFARYLKYLSEYWRRPEYAKYLTHPGATLRNLELLQQEQFRKDIIRPDVIAKLFETEAGQPAVQPDIENSALQNPDESIQTVA
;
A
#
# COMPACT_ATOMS: atom_id res chain seq x y z
N MET A 1 22.03 -34.84 -3.26
CA MET A 1 21.46 -33.78 -4.10
C MET A 1 19.96 -33.92 -3.99
N GLU A 2 19.28 -33.03 -3.27
CA GLU A 2 17.83 -33.09 -3.14
C GLU A 2 17.20 -32.83 -4.53
N PRO A 3 16.31 -33.69 -5.04
CA PRO A 3 15.67 -33.44 -6.33
C PRO A 3 14.80 -32.19 -6.18
N THR A 4 15.27 -31.09 -6.75
CA THR A 4 14.58 -29.79 -6.73
C THR A 4 13.35 -29.89 -7.62
N THR A 5 12.27 -30.43 -7.07
CA THR A 5 10.95 -30.36 -7.71
C THR A 5 10.61 -28.87 -7.85
N PRO A 6 10.26 -28.39 -9.05
CA PRO A 6 9.95 -26.98 -9.24
C PRO A 6 8.78 -26.58 -8.32
N PRO A 7 8.84 -25.38 -7.71
CA PRO A 7 7.76 -24.91 -6.86
C PRO A 7 6.45 -24.86 -7.64
N THR A 8 5.36 -25.30 -7.00
CA THR A 8 4.04 -25.32 -7.63
C THR A 8 3.68 -23.93 -8.14
N PRO A 9 3.26 -23.79 -9.41
CA PRO A 9 2.93 -22.49 -9.96
C PRO A 9 1.74 -21.89 -9.20
N LEU A 10 1.85 -20.60 -8.88
CA LEU A 10 0.76 -19.85 -8.26
C LEU A 10 -0.42 -19.74 -9.23
N SER A 11 -1.63 -19.57 -8.68
CA SER A 11 -2.85 -19.42 -9.48
C SER A 11 -2.71 -18.25 -10.46
N HIS A 12 -3.15 -18.43 -11.71
CA HIS A 12 -3.07 -17.39 -12.75
C HIS A 12 -3.72 -16.07 -12.32
N ARG A 13 -4.89 -16.13 -11.65
CA ARG A 13 -5.56 -14.94 -11.12
C ARG A 13 -4.71 -14.23 -10.07
N PHE A 14 -4.08 -15.00 -9.17
CA PHE A 14 -3.22 -14.46 -8.14
C PHE A 14 -2.02 -13.72 -8.75
N THR A 15 -1.39 -14.31 -9.76
CA THR A 15 -0.25 -13.69 -10.46
C THR A 15 -0.65 -12.37 -11.11
N LEU A 16 -1.79 -12.33 -11.82
CA LEU A 16 -2.28 -11.10 -12.43
C LEU A 16 -2.60 -10.00 -11.40
N GLU A 17 -3.27 -10.36 -10.31
CA GLU A 17 -3.58 -9.42 -9.23
C GLU A 17 -2.30 -8.90 -8.55
N LEU A 18 -1.30 -9.76 -8.35
CA LEU A 18 -0.01 -9.39 -7.79
C LEU A 18 0.73 -8.41 -8.69
N GLU A 19 0.92 -8.75 -9.97
CA GLU A 19 1.60 -7.88 -10.93
C GLU A 19 0.92 -6.52 -11.03
N PHE A 20 -0.41 -6.51 -11.10
CA PHE A 20 -1.19 -5.28 -11.10
C PHE A 20 -0.94 -4.43 -9.85
N VAL A 21 -0.99 -5.04 -8.67
CA VAL A 21 -0.78 -4.35 -7.38
C VAL A 21 0.65 -3.85 -7.23
N LEU A 22 1.64 -4.59 -7.73
CA LEU A 22 3.02 -4.13 -7.78
C LEU A 22 3.16 -2.92 -8.71
N CYS A 23 2.48 -2.87 -9.85
CA CYS A 23 2.45 -1.67 -10.71
C CYS A 23 1.85 -0.44 -9.99
N LEU A 24 0.85 -0.63 -9.11
CA LEU A 24 0.28 0.47 -8.32
C LEU A 24 1.24 1.04 -7.25
N SER A 25 2.33 0.34 -6.94
CA SER A 25 3.39 0.91 -6.11
C SER A 25 4.13 2.05 -6.80
N ASN A 26 4.17 2.08 -8.13
CA ASN A 26 4.91 3.09 -8.88
C ASN A 26 4.03 4.35 -9.11
N PRO A 27 4.40 5.53 -8.57
CA PRO A 27 3.64 6.77 -8.75
C PRO A 27 3.42 7.16 -10.22
N LEU A 28 4.38 6.88 -11.12
CA LEU A 28 4.25 7.20 -12.54
C LEU A 28 3.20 6.34 -13.24
N TYR A 29 3.03 5.10 -12.81
CA TYR A 29 1.97 4.24 -13.35
C TYR A 29 0.60 4.75 -12.94
N LEU A 30 0.46 5.25 -11.71
CA LEU A 30 -0.78 5.86 -11.25
C LEU A 30 -1.11 7.14 -12.03
N GLN A 31 -0.11 7.97 -12.34
CA GLN A 31 -0.27 9.13 -13.23
C GLN A 31 -0.72 8.70 -14.63
N TYR A 32 -0.09 7.66 -15.18
CA TYR A 32 -0.45 7.09 -16.48
C TYR A 32 -1.93 6.64 -16.49
N LEU A 33 -2.40 5.98 -15.45
CA LEU A 33 -3.81 5.59 -15.33
C LEU A 33 -4.74 6.81 -15.32
N ALA A 34 -4.38 7.87 -14.61
CA ALA A 34 -5.23 9.05 -14.52
C ALA A 34 -5.32 9.84 -15.82
N VAL A 35 -4.24 9.90 -16.60
CA VAL A 35 -4.21 10.60 -17.90
C VAL A 35 -4.92 9.78 -18.98
N ASN A 36 -4.65 8.47 -19.07
CA ASN A 36 -5.15 7.64 -20.18
C ASN A 36 -6.53 7.02 -19.90
N TYR A 37 -6.88 6.82 -18.64
CA TYR A 37 -8.13 6.18 -18.24
C TYR A 37 -8.90 7.02 -17.19
N PRO A 38 -9.24 8.29 -17.49
CA PRO A 38 -9.94 9.16 -16.54
C PRO A 38 -11.33 8.63 -16.17
N HIS A 39 -12.01 7.94 -17.09
CA HIS A 39 -13.32 7.30 -16.88
C HIS A 39 -13.27 6.08 -15.95
N LEU A 40 -12.07 5.51 -15.74
CA LEU A 40 -11.84 4.38 -14.84
C LEU A 40 -11.59 4.84 -13.40
N LEU A 41 -10.97 6.02 -13.21
CA LEU A 41 -10.72 6.55 -11.87
C LEU A 41 -11.86 7.42 -11.37
N ASN A 42 -12.45 8.24 -12.24
CA ASN A 42 -13.41 9.27 -11.89
C ASN A 42 -14.79 8.94 -12.45
N LYS A 43 -15.83 9.19 -11.65
CA LYS A 43 -17.22 8.98 -12.06
C LYS A 43 -17.57 9.97 -13.18
N PRO A 44 -18.36 9.55 -14.19
CA PRO A 44 -18.80 10.45 -15.24
C PRO A 44 -19.70 11.55 -14.68
N ALA A 45 -19.38 12.81 -14.95
CA ALA A 45 -20.13 13.97 -14.45
C ALA A 45 -21.53 14.12 -15.10
N ALA A 46 -21.78 13.45 -16.23
CA ALA A 46 -22.97 13.62 -17.06
C ALA A 46 -24.14 12.68 -16.73
N SER A 47 -23.99 11.74 -15.79
CA SER A 47 -25.06 10.81 -15.45
C SER A 47 -25.99 11.41 -14.39
N HIS A 48 -27.26 11.63 -14.77
CA HIS A 48 -28.31 12.07 -13.85
C HIS A 48 -28.97 10.91 -13.08
N ASN A 49 -28.69 9.66 -13.45
CA ASN A 49 -29.28 8.48 -12.82
C ASN A 49 -28.32 7.82 -11.83
N ASN A 50 -28.77 7.63 -10.57
CA ASN A 50 -27.97 6.98 -9.53
C ASN A 50 -27.61 5.51 -9.88
N ALA A 51 -28.50 4.78 -10.55
CA ALA A 51 -28.26 3.38 -10.94
C ALA A 51 -27.11 3.23 -11.94
N ASP A 52 -27.01 4.14 -12.90
CA ASP A 52 -25.93 4.14 -13.90
C ASP A 52 -24.59 4.54 -13.28
N LEU A 53 -24.62 5.36 -12.22
CA LEU A 53 -23.44 5.78 -11.49
C LEU A 53 -22.81 4.64 -10.69
N GLU A 54 -23.64 3.77 -10.08
CA GLU A 54 -23.19 2.61 -9.29
C GLU A 54 -22.64 1.47 -10.16
N ASN A 55 -23.14 1.36 -11.39
CA ASN A 55 -22.66 0.41 -12.40
C ASN A 55 -21.62 1.01 -13.37
N SER A 56 -21.12 2.21 -13.10
CA SER A 56 -20.03 2.79 -13.90
C SER A 56 -18.72 2.01 -13.73
N ASP A 57 -17.84 2.08 -14.73
CA ASP A 57 -16.52 1.44 -14.66
C ASP A 57 -15.70 2.00 -13.50
N ALA A 58 -15.79 3.30 -13.21
CA ALA A 58 -15.18 3.91 -12.03
C ALA A 58 -15.67 3.32 -10.71
N ALA A 59 -16.97 3.01 -10.59
CA ALA A 59 -17.51 2.38 -9.39
C ALA A 59 -17.05 0.92 -9.25
N ARG A 60 -17.03 0.17 -10.36
CA ARG A 60 -16.50 -1.21 -10.39
C ARG A 60 -15.02 -1.25 -10.03
N PHE A 61 -14.24 -0.33 -10.58
CA PHE A 61 -12.81 -0.23 -10.31
C PHE A 61 -12.53 0.17 -8.85
N ALA A 62 -13.27 1.14 -8.29
CA ALA A 62 -13.14 1.50 -6.88
C ALA A 62 -13.42 0.31 -5.94
N ARG A 63 -14.44 -0.49 -6.23
CA ARG A 63 -14.73 -1.74 -5.48
C ARG A 63 -13.59 -2.74 -5.60
N TYR A 64 -13.02 -2.88 -6.79
CA TYR A 64 -11.89 -3.76 -7.04
C TYR A 64 -10.64 -3.32 -6.27
N LEU A 65 -10.31 -2.01 -6.29
CA LEU A 65 -9.23 -1.46 -5.47
C LEU A 65 -9.45 -1.68 -3.97
N LYS A 66 -10.70 -1.59 -3.51
CA LYS A 66 -11.04 -1.85 -2.11
C LYS A 66 -10.76 -3.31 -1.76
N TYR A 67 -11.22 -4.24 -2.60
CA TYR A 67 -10.90 -5.65 -2.49
C TYR A 67 -9.39 -5.90 -2.42
N LEU A 68 -8.60 -5.30 -3.32
CA LEU A 68 -7.14 -5.45 -3.31
C LEU A 68 -6.54 -4.92 -2.01
N SER A 69 -6.96 -3.75 -1.52
CA SER A 69 -6.44 -3.18 -0.28
C SER A 69 -6.68 -4.09 0.94
N GLU A 70 -7.85 -4.72 1.04
CA GLU A 70 -8.20 -5.62 2.14
C GLU A 70 -7.53 -6.99 2.01
N TYR A 71 -7.39 -7.48 0.79
CA TYR A 71 -6.77 -8.77 0.48
C TYR A 71 -5.26 -8.74 0.76
N TRP A 72 -4.53 -7.78 0.19
CA TRP A 72 -3.08 -7.67 0.30
C TRP A 72 -2.57 -7.18 1.65
N ARG A 73 -3.46 -6.62 2.49
CA ARG A 73 -3.14 -6.25 3.88
C ARG A 73 -2.99 -7.45 4.80
N ARG A 74 -3.53 -8.62 4.44
CA ARG A 74 -3.40 -9.84 5.25
C ARG A 74 -1.95 -10.32 5.22
N PRO A 75 -1.38 -10.73 6.36
CA PRO A 75 0.04 -11.11 6.45
C PRO A 75 0.40 -12.29 5.53
N GLU A 76 -0.56 -13.17 5.27
CA GLU A 76 -0.43 -14.31 4.35
C GLU A 76 -0.05 -13.91 2.93
N TYR A 77 -0.55 -12.76 2.46
CA TYR A 77 -0.37 -12.25 1.10
C TYR A 77 0.63 -11.08 1.04
N ALA A 78 0.73 -10.28 2.10
CA ALA A 78 1.63 -9.13 2.18
C ALA A 78 3.10 -9.50 1.93
N LYS A 79 3.51 -10.74 2.25
CA LYS A 79 4.87 -11.25 2.02
C LYS A 79 5.32 -11.27 0.55
N TYR A 80 4.38 -11.22 -0.40
CA TYR A 80 4.69 -11.18 -1.84
C TYR A 80 4.87 -9.76 -2.36
N LEU A 81 4.58 -8.73 -1.57
CA LEU A 81 4.76 -7.34 -1.95
C LEU A 81 6.23 -6.92 -1.76
N THR A 82 6.83 -6.32 -2.79
CA THR A 82 8.19 -5.78 -2.71
C THR A 82 8.26 -4.55 -1.79
N HIS A 83 7.22 -3.71 -1.84
CA HIS A 83 7.12 -2.45 -1.07
C HIS A 83 5.75 -2.35 -0.40
N PRO A 84 5.48 -3.15 0.66
CA PRO A 84 4.15 -3.21 1.27
C PRO A 84 3.64 -1.85 1.76
N GLY A 85 4.52 -1.00 2.30
CA GLY A 85 4.16 0.35 2.74
C GLY A 85 3.66 1.24 1.59
N ALA A 86 4.45 1.36 0.52
CA ALA A 86 4.11 2.17 -0.65
C ALA A 86 2.86 1.65 -1.37
N THR A 87 2.79 0.33 -1.62
CA THR A 87 1.66 -0.31 -2.27
C THR A 87 0.35 -0.08 -1.51
N LEU A 88 0.32 -0.39 -0.21
CA LEU A 88 -0.89 -0.26 0.59
C LEU A 88 -1.31 1.21 0.75
N ARG A 89 -0.34 2.12 0.92
CA ARG A 89 -0.60 3.56 0.96
C ARG A 89 -1.20 4.06 -0.35
N ASN A 90 -0.61 3.69 -1.50
CA ASN A 90 -1.11 4.14 -2.80
C ASN A 90 -2.52 3.59 -3.07
N LEU A 91 -2.79 2.33 -2.68
CA LEU A 91 -4.14 1.75 -2.73
C LEU A 91 -5.14 2.54 -1.85
N GLU A 92 -4.73 2.96 -0.66
CA GLU A 92 -5.57 3.78 0.23
C GLU A 92 -5.80 5.19 -0.33
N LEU A 93 -4.77 5.83 -0.88
CA LEU A 93 -4.88 7.12 -1.53
C LEU A 93 -5.80 7.06 -2.75
N LEU A 94 -5.73 6.00 -3.56
CA LEU A 94 -6.63 5.79 -4.70
C LEU A 94 -8.10 5.67 -4.29
N GLN A 95 -8.42 5.30 -3.05
CA GLN A 95 -9.81 5.35 -2.57
C GLN A 95 -10.34 6.78 -2.46
N GLN A 96 -9.46 7.75 -2.24
CA GLN A 96 -9.83 9.16 -2.10
C GLN A 96 -10.09 9.76 -3.49
N GLU A 97 -11.32 10.22 -3.73
CA GLU A 97 -11.70 10.80 -5.02
C GLU A 97 -10.87 12.04 -5.36
N GLN A 98 -10.52 12.85 -4.36
CA GLN A 98 -9.71 14.04 -4.54
C GLN A 98 -8.31 13.68 -5.08
N PHE A 99 -7.68 12.65 -4.50
CA PHE A 99 -6.38 12.18 -4.95
C PHE A 99 -6.40 11.70 -6.41
N ARG A 100 -7.45 10.99 -6.83
CA ARG A 100 -7.60 10.53 -8.23
C ARG A 100 -7.64 11.67 -9.24
N LYS A 101 -8.18 12.83 -8.85
CA LYS A 101 -8.20 14.04 -9.67
C LYS A 101 -6.84 14.73 -9.68
N ASP A 102 -6.18 14.76 -8.52
CA ASP A 102 -4.95 15.50 -8.32
C ASP A 102 -3.69 14.77 -8.80
N ILE A 103 -3.72 13.44 -8.94
CA ILE A 103 -2.56 12.61 -9.32
C ILE A 103 -2.01 12.88 -10.73
N ILE A 104 -2.79 13.55 -11.58
CA ILE A 104 -2.32 14.05 -12.88
C ILE A 104 -1.23 15.11 -12.69
N ARG A 105 -1.25 15.84 -11.56
CA ARG A 105 -0.34 16.96 -11.31
C ARG A 105 1.07 16.46 -10.96
N PRO A 106 2.12 17.02 -11.58
CA PRO A 106 3.51 16.59 -11.32
C PRO A 106 3.92 16.81 -9.86
N ASP A 107 3.43 17.87 -9.20
CA ASP A 107 3.72 18.16 -7.79
C ASP A 107 3.25 17.04 -6.85
N VAL A 108 2.12 16.41 -7.18
CA VAL A 108 1.56 15.31 -6.37
C VAL A 108 2.42 14.07 -6.52
N ILE A 109 2.89 13.79 -7.75
CA ILE A 109 3.81 12.68 -8.02
C ILE A 109 5.16 12.88 -7.32
N ALA A 110 5.72 14.09 -7.36
CA ALA A 110 6.96 14.41 -6.65
C ALA A 110 6.83 14.12 -5.14
N LYS A 111 5.72 14.55 -4.51
CA LYS A 111 5.43 14.24 -3.10
C LYS A 111 5.30 12.76 -2.82
N LEU A 112 4.73 11.98 -3.74
CA LEU A 112 4.63 10.52 -3.58
C LEU A 112 6.03 9.89 -3.50
N PHE A 113 6.94 10.27 -4.40
CA PHE A 113 8.32 9.81 -4.40
C PHE A 113 9.10 10.23 -3.15
N GLU A 114 8.95 11.47 -2.70
CA GLU A 114 9.56 11.95 -1.46
C GLU A 114 9.10 11.15 -0.24
N THR A 115 7.81 10.78 -0.21
CA THR A 115 7.25 9.98 0.88
C THR A 115 7.74 8.53 0.85
N GLU A 116 7.99 7.96 -0.33
CA GLU A 116 8.54 6.61 -0.49
C GLU A 116 10.00 6.51 -0.03
N ALA A 117 10.78 7.57 -0.25
CA ALA A 117 12.17 7.65 0.23
C ALA A 117 12.29 7.90 1.75
N GLY A 118 11.19 8.29 2.41
CA GLY A 118 11.18 8.80 3.79
C GLY A 118 10.68 7.84 4.87
N GLN A 119 10.46 6.55 4.59
CA GLN A 119 10.14 5.56 5.64
C GLN A 119 11.41 4.89 6.18
N PRO A 120 11.99 5.35 7.31
CA PRO A 120 12.91 4.51 8.06
C PRO A 120 12.13 3.31 8.59
N ALA A 121 12.69 2.11 8.40
CA ALA A 121 12.23 0.92 9.10
C ALA A 121 12.21 1.24 10.60
N VAL A 122 11.03 1.23 11.21
CA VAL A 122 10.90 1.29 12.67
C VAL A 122 11.54 0.02 13.21
N GLN A 123 12.81 0.11 13.62
CA GLN A 123 13.46 -0.91 14.42
C GLN A 123 12.76 -0.89 15.78
N PRO A 124 12.23 -2.02 16.28
CA PRO A 124 11.80 -2.06 17.66
C PRO A 124 13.06 -1.93 18.51
N ASP A 125 13.19 -0.79 19.20
CA ASP A 125 14.23 -0.56 20.20
C ASP A 125 14.14 -1.69 21.24
N ILE A 126 15.07 -2.64 21.18
CA ILE A 126 15.33 -3.55 22.30
C ILE A 126 16.04 -2.68 23.33
N GLU A 127 15.24 -2.09 24.22
CA GLU A 127 15.71 -1.33 25.36
C GLU A 127 16.52 -2.25 26.27
N ASN A 128 17.85 -2.10 26.21
CA ASN A 128 18.82 -2.71 27.11
C ASN A 128 18.52 -2.25 28.55
N SER A 129 17.64 -2.96 29.25
CA SER A 129 17.57 -2.91 30.71
C SER A 129 18.68 -3.79 31.30
N ALA A 130 19.90 -3.28 31.25
CA ALA A 130 21.03 -3.85 31.98
C ALA A 130 21.51 -2.86 33.05
N LEU A 131 21.23 -3.24 34.31
CA LEU A 131 22.02 -2.98 35.51
C LEU A 131 22.15 -1.52 35.97
N GLN A 132 21.37 -1.15 37.00
CA GLN A 132 21.96 -0.67 38.25
C GLN A 132 20.90 -0.73 39.38
N ASN A 133 20.96 -1.80 40.19
CA ASN A 133 20.46 -1.73 41.56
C ASN A 133 21.56 -1.09 42.42
N PRO A 134 21.20 -0.25 43.40
CA PRO A 134 21.87 -0.37 44.68
C PRO A 134 20.83 -0.35 45.81
N ASP A 135 20.67 -1.50 46.45
CA ASP A 135 20.20 -1.57 47.83
C ASP A 135 21.33 -2.22 48.64
N GLU A 136 21.93 -1.47 49.56
CA GLU A 136 22.39 -1.97 50.87
C GLU A 136 22.89 -0.82 51.76
N SER A 137 22.00 -0.35 52.64
CA SER A 137 22.14 -0.38 54.10
C SER A 137 23.46 0.00 54.81
N ILE A 138 23.35 1.07 55.63
CA ILE A 138 23.68 1.15 57.09
C ILE A 138 25.11 1.52 57.57
N GLN A 139 25.12 2.59 58.41
CA GLN A 139 26.02 2.99 59.54
C GLN A 139 27.54 3.17 59.34
N THR A 140 28.05 4.30 59.85
CA THR A 140 28.93 4.34 61.04
C THR A 140 29.20 5.77 61.53
N VAL A 141 29.28 5.87 62.86
CA VAL A 141 29.46 7.00 63.77
C VAL A 141 30.92 7.47 63.78
N ALA A 142 31.16 8.79 63.87
CA ALA A 142 32.25 9.43 64.63
C ALA A 142 32.09 10.96 64.60
#